data_AF-A0AB39TFA3-F1
#
_entry.id   AF-A0AB39TFA3-F1
#
_cell.length_a   1.000
_cell.length_b   1.000
_cell.length_c   1.000
_cell.angle_alpha   90.00
_cell.angle_beta   90.00
_cell.angle_gamma   90.00
#
_symmetry.space_group_name_H-M   'P 1'
#
loop_
_entity.id
_entity.type
_entity.pdbx_description
1 polymer ?
#
loop_
_entity_poly.entity_id
_entity_poly.type
_entity_poly.pdbx_seq_one_letter_code
_entity_poly.pdbx_strand_id
1 'polypeptide(L)'
;MTAQDTAPTLLTRDRLDEVEGWFFDADRFLFDWLLTHQTAHGMQGDLLELGVYKGKSAIVIGYHAADGERFTVCDLFDAGEAPDDSTATEMRVYYPTLTRQVFEANYLRFHRRLPTVIQGPSSEVTGHVPARSCRFMHIDASHLYHHVRDDITAARELLTEDGVVALDDFRSPHTPGVAAATWEAVLTAGLKPVVLTESKLYGTWGAAEVLRDTLAARLTTHPTLWGVTEDVAGHTLLRVHSR
;
A
#
# COMPACT_ATOMS: atom_id res chain seq x y z
N MET A 1 -7.78 32.47 21.34
CA MET A 1 -6.39 32.04 21.12
C MET A 1 -6.37 31.40 19.74
N THR A 2 -5.89 32.13 18.74
CA THR A 2 -5.91 31.72 17.32
C THR A 2 -4.96 30.54 17.13
N ALA A 3 -5.50 29.38 16.75
CA ALA A 3 -4.70 28.26 16.28
C ALA A 3 -3.90 28.75 15.07
N GLN A 4 -2.56 28.75 15.20
CA GLN A 4 -1.66 29.09 14.12
C GLN A 4 -1.90 28.09 12.98
N ASP A 5 -2.34 28.62 11.85
CA ASP A 5 -2.53 27.88 10.61
C ASP A 5 -1.16 27.60 9.99
N THR A 6 -0.44 26.61 10.54
CA THR A 6 0.85 26.19 10.00
C THR A 6 0.61 25.33 8.77
N ALA A 7 1.21 25.74 7.65
CA ALA A 7 1.21 24.98 6.40
C ALA A 7 1.70 23.53 6.65
N PRO A 8 1.16 22.53 5.91
CA PRO A 8 1.63 21.16 6.03
C PRO A 8 3.14 21.13 5.76
N THR A 9 3.86 20.41 6.59
CA THR A 9 5.31 20.36 6.45
C THR A 9 5.65 19.50 5.24
N LEU A 10 6.67 19.91 4.48
CA LEU A 10 7.11 19.19 3.28
C LEU A 10 7.52 17.75 3.61
N LEU A 11 7.17 16.81 2.72
CA LEU A 11 7.67 15.44 2.74
C LEU A 11 9.18 15.49 2.47
N THR A 12 9.97 15.04 3.45
CA THR A 12 11.41 14.86 3.31
C THR A 12 11.77 13.47 3.81
N ARG A 13 12.81 12.88 3.22
CA ARG A 13 13.27 11.54 3.57
C ARG A 13 13.56 11.42 5.06
N ASP A 14 14.37 12.32 5.61
CA ASP A 14 14.78 12.29 7.02
C ASP A 14 13.59 12.34 7.98
N ARG A 15 12.60 13.20 7.71
CA ARG A 15 11.39 13.28 8.55
C ARG A 15 10.53 12.04 8.45
N LEU A 16 10.40 11.46 7.25
CA LEU A 16 9.67 10.21 7.08
C LEU A 16 10.37 9.06 7.80
N ASP A 17 11.70 9.08 7.86
CA ASP A 17 12.51 8.08 8.57
C ASP A 17 12.35 8.12 10.10
N GLU A 18 11.90 9.25 10.67
CA GLU A 18 11.50 9.33 12.09
C GLU A 18 10.21 8.58 12.40
N VAL A 19 9.39 8.26 11.40
CA VAL A 19 8.22 7.39 11.57
C VAL A 19 8.68 5.95 11.47
N GLU A 20 8.43 5.19 12.53
CA GLU A 20 8.75 3.77 12.59
C GLU A 20 7.86 2.97 11.62
N GLY A 21 8.45 1.99 10.93
CA GLY A 21 7.76 1.15 9.95
C GLY A 21 8.69 0.70 8.81
N TRP A 22 8.29 -0.36 8.12
CA TRP A 22 9.06 -1.00 7.05
C TRP A 22 8.65 -0.46 5.67
N PHE A 23 9.18 0.71 5.32
CA PHE A 23 8.92 1.32 4.02
C PHE A 23 10.24 1.78 3.39
N PHE A 24 10.75 1.01 2.44
CA PHE A 24 12.10 1.15 1.88
C PHE A 24 12.15 2.10 0.68
N ASP A 25 13.36 2.55 0.31
CA ASP A 25 13.56 3.57 -0.74
C ASP A 25 12.94 3.19 -2.09
N ALA A 26 13.04 1.92 -2.50
CA ALA A 26 12.43 1.44 -3.74
C ALA A 26 10.90 1.55 -3.69
N ASP A 27 10.28 1.19 -2.58
CA ASP A 27 8.82 1.24 -2.41
C ASP A 27 8.32 2.69 -2.29
N ARG A 28 9.07 3.57 -1.62
CA ARG A 28 8.80 5.02 -1.58
C ARG A 28 8.77 5.62 -2.97
N PHE A 29 9.77 5.29 -3.79
CA PHE A 29 9.83 5.71 -5.18
C PHE A 29 8.66 5.17 -5.99
N LEU A 30 8.34 3.87 -5.84
CA LEU A 30 7.25 3.27 -6.60
C LEU A 30 5.88 3.84 -6.22
N PHE A 31 5.61 4.09 -4.93
CA PHE A 31 4.36 4.73 -4.51
C PHE A 31 4.23 6.13 -5.11
N ASP A 32 5.26 6.97 -4.94
CA ASP A 32 5.29 8.33 -5.49
C ASP A 32 5.11 8.33 -7.01
N TRP A 33 5.87 7.47 -7.71
CA TRP A 33 5.81 7.39 -9.16
C TRP A 33 4.45 6.88 -9.66
N LEU A 34 3.92 5.80 -9.09
CA LEU A 34 2.65 5.20 -9.49
C LEU A 34 1.51 6.20 -9.31
N LEU A 35 1.39 6.79 -8.12
CA LEU A 35 0.32 7.71 -7.79
C LEU A 35 0.41 9.00 -8.60
N THR A 36 1.62 9.53 -8.81
CA THR A 36 1.86 10.69 -9.69
C THR A 36 1.53 10.37 -11.15
N HIS A 37 1.92 9.19 -11.64
CA HIS A 37 1.62 8.76 -13.00
C HIS A 37 0.11 8.66 -13.24
N GLN A 38 -0.63 8.05 -12.31
CA GLN A 38 -2.09 7.97 -12.36
C GLN A 38 -2.73 9.36 -12.45
N THR A 39 -2.34 10.28 -11.55
CA THR A 39 -2.86 11.66 -11.55
C THR A 39 -2.52 12.40 -12.85
N ALA A 40 -1.30 12.26 -13.37
CA ALA A 40 -0.87 12.90 -14.61
C ALA A 40 -1.64 12.39 -15.85
N HIS A 41 -2.18 11.18 -15.79
CA HIS A 41 -3.04 10.58 -16.83
C HIS A 41 -4.53 10.79 -16.56
N GLY A 42 -4.88 11.67 -15.62
CA GLY A 42 -6.27 12.02 -15.32
C GLY A 42 -7.06 10.93 -14.60
N MET A 43 -6.39 9.89 -14.09
CA MET A 43 -7.05 8.89 -13.28
C MET A 43 -7.48 9.52 -11.95
N GLN A 44 -8.75 9.32 -11.62
CA GLN A 44 -9.36 9.75 -10.36
C GLN A 44 -9.90 8.52 -9.64
N GLY A 45 -9.76 8.52 -8.32
CA GLY A 45 -10.29 7.46 -7.49
C GLY A 45 -9.77 7.55 -6.06
N ASP A 46 -10.49 6.89 -5.17
CA ASP A 46 -10.13 6.79 -3.77
C ASP A 46 -8.78 6.05 -3.60
N LEU A 47 -8.18 6.24 -2.44
CA LEU A 47 -6.97 5.56 -2.00
C LEU A 47 -7.31 4.71 -0.77
N LEU A 48 -6.75 3.52 -0.69
CA LEU A 48 -6.99 2.61 0.43
C LEU A 48 -5.68 1.97 0.91
N GLU A 49 -5.50 1.90 2.22
CA GLU A 49 -4.44 1.13 2.86
C GLU A 49 -5.02 0.20 3.93
N LEU A 50 -4.68 -1.07 3.87
CA LEU A 50 -4.98 -2.09 4.87
C LEU A 50 -3.67 -2.43 5.59
N GLY A 51 -3.63 -2.29 6.92
CA GLY A 51 -2.39 -2.38 7.69
C GLY A 51 -1.59 -1.10 7.55
N VAL A 52 -1.64 -0.29 8.61
CA VAL A 52 -1.19 1.10 8.60
C VAL A 52 -0.05 1.30 9.59
N TYR A 53 -0.06 0.50 10.66
CA TYR A 53 0.90 0.58 11.75
C TYR A 53 1.02 2.02 12.25
N LYS A 54 2.23 2.59 12.27
CA LYS A 54 2.51 3.96 12.70
C LYS A 54 2.43 5.00 11.57
N GLY A 55 1.98 4.59 10.37
CA GLY A 55 1.54 5.48 9.28
C GLY A 55 2.60 5.86 8.25
N LYS A 56 3.73 5.16 8.18
CA LYS A 56 4.86 5.57 7.31
C LYS A 56 4.50 5.60 5.82
N SER A 57 3.90 4.52 5.31
CA SER A 57 3.37 4.44 3.94
C SER A 57 2.12 5.32 3.77
N ALA A 58 1.21 5.31 4.75
CA ALA A 58 0.01 6.15 4.79
C ALA A 58 0.32 7.63 4.54
N ILE A 59 1.37 8.15 5.18
CA ILE A 59 1.81 9.54 5.01
C ILE A 59 2.13 9.82 3.54
N VAL A 60 2.82 8.91 2.84
CA VAL A 60 3.16 9.09 1.43
C VAL A 60 1.91 9.01 0.56
N ILE A 61 1.07 7.99 0.74
CA ILE A 61 -0.21 7.85 0.00
C ILE A 61 -1.07 9.12 0.16
N GLY A 62 -1.15 9.65 1.38
CA GLY A 62 -1.94 10.84 1.70
C GLY A 62 -1.54 12.11 0.94
N TYR A 63 -0.28 12.24 0.49
CA TYR A 63 0.14 13.39 -0.32
C TYR A 63 -0.39 13.33 -1.76
N HIS A 64 -0.88 12.17 -2.21
CA HIS A 64 -1.40 11.97 -3.55
C HIS A 64 -2.94 11.96 -3.62
N ALA A 65 -3.63 12.10 -2.49
CA ALA A 65 -5.09 12.26 -2.49
C ALA A 65 -5.45 13.63 -3.09
N ALA A 66 -6.13 13.62 -4.23
CA ALA A 66 -6.59 14.83 -4.90
C ALA A 66 -7.91 15.35 -4.31
N ASP A 67 -8.27 16.59 -4.63
CA ASP A 67 -9.57 17.15 -4.25
C ASP A 67 -10.72 16.29 -4.80
N GLY A 68 -11.60 15.85 -3.90
CA GLY A 68 -12.73 14.97 -4.24
C GLY A 68 -12.45 13.48 -4.06
N GLU A 69 -11.19 13.07 -3.90
CA GLU A 69 -10.83 11.69 -3.57
C GLU A 69 -10.87 11.46 -2.05
N ARG A 70 -11.25 10.25 -1.63
CA ARG A 70 -11.14 9.82 -0.23
C ARG A 70 -9.90 8.96 -0.07
N PHE A 71 -9.07 9.29 0.92
CA PHE A 71 -8.10 8.34 1.45
C PHE A 71 -8.67 7.66 2.69
N THR A 72 -8.72 6.33 2.66
CA THR A 72 -9.18 5.47 3.76
C THR A 72 -8.03 4.59 4.23
N VAL A 73 -7.93 4.40 5.54
CA VAL A 73 -6.95 3.51 6.17
C VAL A 73 -7.69 2.55 7.10
N CYS A 74 -7.26 1.29 7.16
CA CYS A 74 -7.85 0.25 7.99
C CYS A 74 -6.78 -0.50 8.78
N ASP A 75 -6.92 -0.53 10.11
CA ASP A 75 -6.00 -1.24 11.01
C ASP A 75 -6.72 -1.64 12.30
N LEU A 76 -6.26 -2.68 12.96
CA LEU A 76 -6.76 -3.09 14.28
C LEU A 76 -6.31 -2.11 15.38
N PHE A 77 -5.12 -1.52 15.25
CA PHE A 77 -4.48 -0.69 16.27
C PHE A 77 -4.58 -1.34 17.68
N ASP A 78 -5.15 -0.62 18.63
CA ASP A 78 -5.39 -1.00 20.02
C ASP A 78 -6.85 -1.42 20.28
N ALA A 79 -7.56 -1.98 19.29
CA ALA A 79 -8.98 -2.37 19.41
C ALA A 79 -9.29 -3.45 20.47
N GLY A 80 -8.29 -3.97 21.19
CA GLY A 80 -8.46 -4.80 22.38
C GLY A 80 -8.63 -6.29 22.10
N GLU A 81 -9.57 -6.68 21.23
CA GLU A 81 -9.77 -8.08 20.81
C GLU A 81 -9.31 -8.28 19.37
N ALA A 82 -8.30 -9.15 19.20
CA ALA A 82 -7.90 -9.59 17.87
C ALA A 82 -8.98 -10.52 17.28
N PRO A 83 -9.15 -10.56 15.95
CA PRO A 83 -10.16 -11.39 15.29
C PRO A 83 -10.00 -12.90 15.57
N ASP A 84 -8.77 -13.34 15.84
CA ASP A 84 -8.42 -14.73 16.13
C ASP A 84 -7.11 -14.84 16.94
N ASP A 85 -6.81 -16.03 17.46
CA ASP A 85 -5.63 -16.32 18.29
C ASP A 85 -4.30 -16.09 17.55
N SER A 86 -4.28 -16.33 16.23
CA SER A 86 -3.09 -16.12 15.41
C SER A 86 -2.77 -14.63 15.27
N THR A 87 -3.79 -13.81 15.02
CA THR A 87 -3.69 -12.35 14.95
C THR A 87 -3.30 -11.76 16.31
N ALA A 88 -3.88 -12.28 17.40
CA ALA A 88 -3.50 -11.88 18.76
C ALA A 88 -2.01 -12.14 19.04
N THR A 89 -1.49 -13.27 18.56
CA THR A 89 -0.09 -13.64 18.72
C THR A 89 0.82 -12.71 17.92
N GLU A 90 0.46 -12.42 16.68
CA GLU A 90 1.19 -11.49 15.82
C GLU A 90 1.26 -10.08 16.42
N MET A 91 0.11 -9.52 16.83
CA MET A 91 0.03 -8.21 17.48
C MET A 91 0.91 -8.10 18.72
N ARG A 92 0.88 -9.13 19.58
CA ARG A 92 1.67 -9.15 20.83
C ARG A 92 3.18 -9.20 20.57
N VAL A 93 3.61 -9.90 19.52
CA VAL A 93 5.04 -10.10 19.23
C VAL A 93 5.62 -8.90 18.47
N TYR A 94 4.91 -8.39 17.46
CA TYR A 94 5.47 -7.41 16.52
C TYR A 94 5.02 -5.97 16.79
N TYR A 95 3.88 -5.75 17.46
CA TYR A 95 3.25 -4.42 17.57
C TYR A 95 2.87 -3.99 18.99
N PRO A 96 3.68 -4.23 20.04
CA PRO A 96 3.28 -4.06 21.44
C PRO A 96 2.97 -2.61 21.85
N THR A 97 3.36 -1.61 21.05
CA THR A 97 3.13 -0.18 21.33
C THR A 97 2.21 0.49 20.31
N LEU A 98 1.57 -0.28 19.43
CA LEU A 98 0.71 0.27 18.39
C LEU A 98 -0.62 0.73 19.00
N THR A 99 -0.95 2.01 18.83
CA THR A 99 -2.29 2.54 19.11
C THR A 99 -2.72 3.45 17.97
N ARG A 100 -4.03 3.64 17.83
CA ARG A 100 -4.59 4.54 16.82
C ARG A 100 -4.07 5.97 17.00
N GLN A 101 -3.91 6.40 18.25
CA GLN A 101 -3.42 7.74 18.60
C GLN A 101 -1.98 7.97 18.14
N VAL A 102 -1.12 6.94 18.19
CA VAL A 102 0.25 7.04 17.67
C VAL A 102 0.25 7.24 16.16
N PHE A 103 -0.56 6.48 15.43
CA PHE A 103 -0.75 6.68 14.00
C PHE A 103 -1.25 8.10 13.68
N GLU A 104 -2.34 8.53 14.31
CA GLU A 104 -2.95 9.84 14.05
C GLU A 104 -1.97 10.98 14.34
N ALA A 105 -1.23 10.90 15.45
CA ALA A 105 -0.20 11.87 15.80
C ALA A 105 0.94 11.90 14.77
N ASN A 106 1.41 10.75 14.29
CA ASN A 106 2.42 10.69 13.25
C ASN A 106 1.93 11.28 11.93
N TYR A 107 0.72 10.91 11.49
CA TYR A 107 0.14 11.38 10.24
C TYR A 107 -0.06 12.91 10.23
N LEU A 108 -0.54 13.48 11.34
CA LEU A 108 -0.79 14.92 11.48
C LEU A 108 0.48 15.78 11.53
N ARG A 109 1.67 15.19 11.66
CA ARG A 109 2.95 15.90 11.49
C ARG A 109 3.26 16.26 10.03
N PHE A 110 2.53 15.67 9.09
CA PHE A 110 2.70 15.81 7.64
C PHE A 110 1.45 16.37 6.96
N HIS A 111 0.28 16.00 7.46
CA HIS A 111 -1.03 16.34 6.87
C HIS A 111 -1.89 17.18 7.81
N ARG A 112 -2.76 18.03 7.24
CA ARG A 112 -3.66 18.89 8.04
C ARG A 112 -4.88 18.16 8.60
N ARG A 113 -5.25 17.04 8.01
CA ARG A 113 -6.47 16.27 8.32
C ARG A 113 -6.16 14.80 8.24
N LEU A 114 -6.76 14.02 9.12
CA LEU A 114 -6.67 12.56 9.09
C LEU A 114 -7.37 12.01 7.84
N PRO A 115 -6.94 10.84 7.34
CA PRO A 115 -7.74 10.06 6.41
C PRO A 115 -9.01 9.55 7.09
N THR A 116 -9.89 8.90 6.33
CA THR A 116 -10.99 8.12 6.93
C THR A 116 -10.37 6.90 7.63
N VAL A 117 -10.51 6.79 8.94
CA VAL A 117 -9.92 5.70 9.73
C VAL A 117 -10.99 4.66 10.07
N ILE A 118 -10.80 3.43 9.59
CA ILE A 118 -11.54 2.25 10.01
C ILE A 118 -10.66 1.53 11.03
N GLN A 119 -11.06 1.55 12.30
CA GLN A 119 -10.40 0.77 13.34
C GLN A 119 -11.12 -0.57 13.48
N GLY A 120 -10.57 -1.62 12.90
CA GLY A 120 -11.23 -2.91 12.77
C GLY A 120 -10.48 -3.86 11.82
N PRO A 121 -10.95 -5.11 11.68
CA PRO A 121 -10.38 -6.06 10.74
C PRO A 121 -10.56 -5.60 9.30
N SER A 122 -9.61 -5.92 8.43
CA SER A 122 -9.65 -5.57 7.01
C SER A 122 -10.87 -6.15 6.28
N SER A 123 -11.45 -7.25 6.78
CA SER A 123 -12.67 -7.86 6.25
C SER A 123 -13.90 -6.95 6.26
N GLU A 124 -13.90 -5.86 7.04
CA GLU A 124 -15.00 -4.88 7.08
C GLU A 124 -14.91 -3.85 5.95
N VAL A 125 -13.78 -3.75 5.23
CA VAL A 125 -13.50 -2.61 4.34
C VAL A 125 -14.51 -2.46 3.19
N THR A 126 -15.04 -3.55 2.66
CA THR A 126 -16.05 -3.53 1.58
C THR A 126 -17.39 -2.94 2.03
N GLY A 127 -17.65 -2.87 3.35
CA GLY A 127 -18.80 -2.15 3.91
C GLY A 127 -18.59 -0.62 4.00
N HIS A 128 -17.36 -0.15 3.84
CA HIS A 128 -16.98 1.26 4.03
C HIS A 128 -16.50 1.96 2.76
N VAL A 129 -15.95 1.21 1.80
CA VAL A 129 -15.40 1.72 0.55
C VAL A 129 -16.26 1.26 -0.62
N PRO A 130 -16.76 2.16 -1.48
CA PRO A 130 -17.58 1.75 -2.62
C PRO A 130 -16.82 0.86 -3.60
N ALA A 131 -17.52 -0.12 -4.18
CA ALA A 131 -16.96 -0.93 -5.26
C ALA A 131 -16.49 -0.07 -6.44
N ARG A 132 -15.35 -0.45 -7.03
CA ARG A 132 -14.70 0.24 -8.16
C ARG A 132 -14.45 1.74 -7.92
N SER A 133 -14.20 2.17 -6.68
CA SER A 133 -13.87 3.57 -6.38
C SER A 133 -12.38 3.83 -6.26
N CYS A 134 -11.57 2.83 -5.90
CA CYS A 134 -10.15 3.05 -5.61
C CYS A 134 -9.28 3.04 -6.88
N ARG A 135 -8.34 3.97 -7.00
CA ARG A 135 -7.27 3.89 -8.02
C ARG A 135 -5.99 3.25 -7.48
N PHE A 136 -5.81 3.24 -6.17
CA PHE A 136 -4.65 2.63 -5.53
C PHE A 136 -5.05 1.97 -4.21
N MET A 137 -4.54 0.77 -3.98
CA MET A 137 -4.77 0.02 -2.75
C MET A 137 -3.48 -0.64 -2.27
N HIS A 138 -3.12 -0.44 -1.01
CA HIS A 138 -1.97 -1.09 -0.35
C HIS A 138 -2.48 -2.13 0.64
N ILE A 139 -1.97 -3.36 0.57
CA ILE A 139 -2.29 -4.48 1.46
C ILE A 139 -1.04 -4.86 2.24
N ASP A 140 -1.06 -4.59 3.55
CA ASP A 140 0.02 -4.79 4.53
C ASP A 140 -0.57 -5.14 5.92
N ALA A 141 -1.75 -5.80 5.96
CA ALA A 141 -2.50 -6.03 7.19
C ALA A 141 -2.08 -7.30 7.94
N SER A 142 -2.32 -8.48 7.35
CA SER A 142 -2.01 -9.78 7.95
C SER A 142 -0.99 -10.53 7.13
N HIS A 143 -0.23 -11.41 7.79
CA HIS A 143 0.68 -12.33 7.12
C HIS A 143 0.10 -13.74 6.91
N LEU A 144 -1.17 -13.95 7.30
CA LEU A 144 -1.84 -15.23 7.15
C LEU A 144 -2.49 -15.34 5.77
N TYR A 145 -2.24 -16.46 5.10
CA TYR A 145 -2.69 -16.72 3.73
C TYR A 145 -4.18 -16.40 3.48
N HIS A 146 -5.08 -16.81 4.38
CA HIS A 146 -6.53 -16.63 4.16
C HIS A 146 -6.94 -15.16 4.26
N HIS A 147 -6.40 -14.42 5.24
CA HIS A 147 -6.63 -12.98 5.37
C HIS A 147 -6.12 -12.23 4.15
N VAL A 148 -4.89 -12.52 3.70
CA VAL A 148 -4.31 -11.88 2.50
C VAL A 148 -5.11 -12.20 1.24
N ARG A 149 -5.54 -13.45 1.05
CA ARG A 149 -6.37 -13.86 -0.09
C ARG A 149 -7.70 -13.11 -0.10
N ASP A 150 -8.32 -12.95 1.06
CA ASP A 150 -9.59 -12.24 1.20
C ASP A 150 -9.40 -10.73 0.95
N ASP A 151 -8.30 -10.14 1.43
CA ASP A 151 -7.92 -8.74 1.14
C ASP A 151 -7.65 -8.51 -0.36
N ILE A 152 -6.97 -9.43 -1.04
CA ILE A 152 -6.76 -9.37 -2.50
C ILE A 152 -8.10 -9.47 -3.26
N THR A 153 -9.02 -10.30 -2.75
CA THR A 153 -10.38 -10.42 -3.31
C THR A 153 -11.15 -9.11 -3.14
N ALA A 154 -11.06 -8.47 -1.98
CA ALA A 154 -11.62 -7.14 -1.75
C ALA A 154 -10.97 -6.09 -2.68
N ALA A 155 -9.66 -6.15 -2.89
CA ALA A 155 -8.99 -5.24 -3.83
C ALA A 155 -9.53 -5.37 -5.25
N ARG A 156 -9.84 -6.59 -5.70
CA ARG A 156 -10.46 -6.79 -7.02
C ARG A 156 -11.85 -6.15 -7.14
N GLU A 157 -12.61 -6.11 -6.06
CA GLU A 157 -13.93 -5.47 -6.02
C GLU A 157 -13.84 -3.94 -5.94
N LEU A 158 -12.92 -3.43 -5.13
CA LEU A 158 -12.81 -2.01 -4.79
C LEU A 158 -12.00 -1.21 -5.81
N LEU A 159 -11.03 -1.81 -6.48
CA LEU A 159 -10.23 -1.12 -7.48
C LEU A 159 -11.04 -0.83 -8.76
N THR A 160 -10.82 0.36 -9.29
CA THR A 160 -11.11 0.71 -10.68
C THR A 160 -10.37 -0.22 -11.64
N GLU A 161 -10.78 -0.23 -12.91
CA GLU A 161 -10.25 -1.17 -13.91
C GLU A 161 -8.72 -1.11 -14.05
N ASP A 162 -8.17 0.11 -14.09
CA ASP A 162 -6.72 0.37 -14.16
C ASP A 162 -6.10 0.66 -12.79
N GLY A 163 -6.84 0.39 -11.71
CA GLY A 163 -6.34 0.53 -10.36
C GLY A 163 -5.15 -0.38 -10.08
N VAL A 164 -4.28 0.06 -9.17
CA VAL A 164 -3.07 -0.68 -8.77
C VAL A 164 -3.22 -1.19 -7.35
N VAL A 165 -2.89 -2.47 -7.15
CA VAL A 165 -2.70 -3.07 -5.83
C VAL A 165 -1.21 -3.22 -5.54
N ALA A 166 -0.78 -2.79 -4.35
CA ALA A 166 0.53 -3.06 -3.79
C ALA A 166 0.37 -4.10 -2.68
N LEU A 167 1.07 -5.23 -2.79
CA LEU A 167 1.02 -6.36 -1.86
C LEU A 167 2.35 -6.41 -1.10
N ASP A 168 2.31 -6.16 0.20
CA ASP A 168 3.51 -6.16 1.03
C ASP A 168 4.02 -7.55 1.34
N ASP A 169 5.27 -7.65 1.78
CA ASP A 169 5.92 -8.83 2.33
C ASP A 169 5.81 -10.13 1.53
N PHE A 170 5.52 -10.09 0.23
CA PHE A 170 5.33 -11.30 -0.59
C PHE A 170 6.60 -12.15 -0.75
N ARG A 171 7.77 -11.62 -0.35
CA ARG A 171 9.08 -12.30 -0.36
C ARG A 171 9.73 -12.42 1.01
N SER A 172 9.06 -11.96 2.06
CA SER A 172 9.59 -12.03 3.42
C SER A 172 9.63 -13.49 3.90
N PRO A 173 10.76 -13.99 4.46
CA PRO A 173 10.89 -15.41 4.82
C PRO A 173 9.87 -15.89 5.87
N HIS A 174 9.35 -14.97 6.68
CA HIS A 174 8.41 -15.27 7.77
C HIS A 174 6.94 -15.16 7.35
N THR A 175 6.65 -14.76 6.10
CA THR A 175 5.31 -14.48 5.58
C THR A 175 4.94 -15.37 4.36
N PRO A 176 5.19 -16.69 4.39
CA PRO A 176 4.95 -17.55 3.21
C PRO A 176 3.47 -17.57 2.77
N GLY A 177 2.54 -17.25 3.66
CA GLY A 177 1.12 -17.12 3.32
C GLY A 177 0.84 -15.95 2.37
N VAL A 178 1.57 -14.83 2.52
CA VAL A 178 1.45 -13.66 1.66
C VAL A 178 1.93 -13.97 0.26
N ALA A 179 3.09 -14.64 0.15
CA ALA A 179 3.64 -15.12 -1.11
C ALA A 179 2.64 -16.05 -1.83
N ALA A 180 2.06 -17.01 -1.09
CA ALA A 180 1.11 -17.96 -1.64
C ALA A 180 -0.17 -17.26 -2.17
N ALA A 181 -0.78 -16.38 -1.38
CA ALA A 181 -1.99 -15.65 -1.78
C ALA A 181 -1.74 -14.73 -2.98
N THR A 182 -0.60 -14.04 -2.99
CA THR A 182 -0.17 -13.16 -4.09
C THR A 182 -0.05 -13.94 -5.41
N TRP A 183 0.68 -15.05 -5.42
CA TRP A 183 0.85 -15.85 -6.63
C TRP A 183 -0.41 -16.60 -7.04
N GLU A 184 -1.24 -17.02 -6.08
CA GLU A 184 -2.57 -17.57 -6.37
C GLU A 184 -3.42 -16.55 -7.13
N ALA A 185 -3.44 -15.30 -6.71
CA ALA A 185 -4.19 -14.25 -7.39
C ALA A 185 -3.70 -14.01 -8.83
N VAL A 186 -2.38 -14.08 -9.05
CA VAL A 186 -1.80 -14.02 -10.40
C VAL A 186 -2.27 -15.19 -11.25
N LEU A 187 -2.17 -16.41 -10.72
CA LEU A 187 -2.43 -17.64 -11.47
C LEU A 187 -3.92 -17.93 -11.69
N THR A 188 -4.78 -17.49 -10.78
CA THR A 188 -6.18 -17.92 -10.73
C THR A 188 -7.19 -16.78 -10.78
N ALA A 189 -6.82 -15.57 -10.33
CA ALA A 189 -7.72 -14.42 -10.25
C ALA A 189 -7.42 -13.32 -11.29
N GLY A 190 -6.46 -13.54 -12.19
CA GLY A 190 -6.15 -12.64 -13.30
C GLY A 190 -5.41 -11.37 -12.89
N LEU A 191 -4.82 -11.33 -11.70
CA LEU A 191 -3.92 -10.24 -11.29
C LEU A 191 -2.69 -10.25 -12.20
N LYS A 192 -2.40 -9.14 -12.88
CA LYS A 192 -1.23 -9.02 -13.74
C LYS A 192 -0.12 -8.31 -12.96
N PRO A 193 1.01 -8.97 -12.67
CA PRO A 193 2.13 -8.32 -12.00
C PRO A 193 2.77 -7.27 -12.92
N VAL A 194 3.06 -6.10 -12.37
CA VAL A 194 3.68 -4.97 -13.08
C VAL A 194 5.14 -4.84 -12.68
N VAL A 195 5.39 -4.72 -11.38
CA VAL A 195 6.73 -4.50 -10.84
C VAL A 195 6.89 -5.15 -9.45
N LEU A 196 8.09 -5.63 -9.15
CA LEU A 196 8.50 -6.22 -7.88
C LEU A 196 9.64 -5.41 -7.27
N THR A 197 9.65 -5.29 -5.95
CA THR A 197 10.82 -4.93 -5.15
C THR A 197 11.32 -6.14 -4.36
N GLU A 198 12.18 -5.92 -3.36
CA GLU A 198 12.53 -6.97 -2.41
C GLU A 198 11.38 -7.33 -1.48
N SER A 199 10.51 -6.38 -1.17
CA SER A 199 9.40 -6.48 -0.21
C SER A 199 8.03 -6.61 -0.88
N LYS A 200 7.77 -5.88 -1.97
CA LYS A 200 6.42 -5.67 -2.52
C LYS A 200 6.22 -6.20 -3.94
N LEU A 201 5.02 -6.71 -4.21
CA LEU A 201 4.50 -6.93 -5.57
C LEU A 201 3.46 -5.86 -5.90
N TYR A 202 3.63 -5.18 -7.02
CA TYR A 202 2.65 -4.24 -7.55
C TYR A 202 1.98 -4.87 -8.77
N GLY A 203 0.65 -4.88 -8.77
CA GLY A 203 -0.13 -5.48 -9.83
C GLY A 203 -1.37 -4.66 -10.19
N THR A 204 -1.96 -5.00 -11.32
CA THR A 204 -3.24 -4.44 -11.77
C THR A 204 -4.02 -5.52 -12.51
N TRP A 205 -5.33 -5.35 -12.63
CA TRP A 205 -6.13 -6.16 -13.54
C TRP A 205 -6.35 -5.49 -14.91
N GLY A 206 -5.97 -4.23 -15.05
CA GLY A 206 -6.03 -3.45 -16.29
C GLY A 206 -4.83 -3.67 -17.20
N ALA A 207 -4.31 -2.60 -17.79
CA ALA A 207 -3.20 -2.64 -18.76
C ALA A 207 -1.81 -2.62 -18.08
N ALA A 208 -1.38 -3.77 -17.55
CA ALA A 208 -0.10 -3.92 -16.85
C ALA A 208 1.13 -3.56 -17.71
N GLU A 209 1.08 -3.88 -19.01
CA GLU A 209 2.15 -3.62 -19.96
C GLU A 209 2.45 -2.13 -20.14
N VAL A 210 1.42 -1.28 -20.18
CA VAL A 210 1.58 0.17 -20.32
C VAL A 210 2.31 0.74 -19.10
N LEU A 211 1.89 0.32 -17.92
CA LEU A 211 2.47 0.78 -16.67
C LEU A 211 3.91 0.28 -16.49
N ARG A 212 4.16 -1.00 -16.79
CA ARG A 212 5.49 -1.62 -16.74
C ARG A 212 6.46 -0.92 -17.69
N ASP A 213 6.08 -0.72 -18.95
CA ASP A 213 6.98 -0.18 -19.97
C ASP A 213 7.32 1.30 -19.69
N THR A 214 6.33 2.06 -19.19
CA THR A 214 6.55 3.45 -18.76
C THR A 214 7.47 3.52 -17.53
N LEU A 215 7.31 2.62 -16.57
CA LEU A 215 8.19 2.52 -15.40
C LEU A 215 9.61 2.13 -15.79
N ALA A 216 9.75 1.13 -16.67
CA ALA A 216 11.05 0.69 -17.18
C ALA A 216 11.80 1.85 -17.83
N ALA A 217 11.12 2.65 -18.67
CA ALA A 217 11.69 3.86 -19.25
C ALA A 217 12.12 4.87 -18.19
N ARG A 218 11.32 5.09 -17.14
CA ARG A 218 11.68 6.00 -16.03
C ARG A 218 12.93 5.54 -15.29
N LEU A 219 13.07 4.23 -15.04
CA LEU A 219 14.20 3.68 -14.30
C LEU A 219 15.53 3.79 -15.05
N THR A 220 15.54 3.90 -16.38
CA THR A 220 16.78 4.11 -17.16
C THR A 220 17.55 5.38 -16.78
N THR A 221 16.85 6.36 -16.20
CA THR A 221 17.40 7.66 -15.80
C THR A 221 17.43 7.82 -14.27
N HIS A 222 17.05 6.81 -13.50
CA HIS A 222 17.06 6.89 -12.04
C HIS A 222 18.49 6.72 -11.50
N PRO A 223 18.96 7.56 -10.56
CA PRO A 223 20.36 7.57 -10.15
C PRO A 223 20.81 6.31 -9.39
N THR A 224 19.90 5.66 -8.66
CA THR A 224 20.23 4.56 -7.71
C THR A 224 19.39 3.30 -7.89
N LEU A 225 18.37 3.33 -8.75
CA LEU A 225 17.44 2.22 -8.97
C LEU A 225 17.51 1.82 -10.43
N TRP A 226 17.39 0.53 -10.72
CA TRP A 226 17.24 0.04 -12.09
C TRP A 226 16.26 -1.13 -12.13
N GLY A 227 15.63 -1.32 -13.27
CA GLY A 227 14.70 -2.42 -13.51
C GLY A 227 15.31 -3.51 -14.37
N VAL A 228 14.98 -4.76 -14.08
CA VAL A 228 15.25 -5.93 -14.92
C VAL A 228 13.92 -6.56 -15.29
N THR A 229 13.71 -6.83 -16.57
CA THR A 229 12.50 -7.51 -17.04
C THR A 229 12.65 -9.02 -16.85
N GLU A 230 11.60 -9.67 -16.33
CA GLU A 230 11.56 -11.11 -16.12
C GLU A 230 10.21 -11.69 -16.56
N ASP A 231 10.25 -12.91 -17.10
CA ASP A 231 9.05 -13.67 -17.45
C ASP A 231 8.76 -14.70 -16.35
N VAL A 232 7.61 -14.58 -15.70
CA VAL A 232 7.18 -15.45 -14.60
C VAL A 232 5.73 -15.85 -14.83
N ALA A 233 5.48 -17.17 -14.85
CA ALA A 233 4.12 -17.72 -14.98
C ALA A 233 3.30 -17.16 -16.17
N GLY A 234 3.97 -16.86 -17.30
CA GLY A 234 3.31 -16.30 -18.49
C GLY A 234 3.11 -14.78 -18.46
N HIS A 235 3.65 -14.09 -17.44
CA HIS A 235 3.63 -12.63 -17.34
C HIS A 235 5.04 -12.06 -17.45
N THR A 236 5.18 -10.98 -18.21
CA THR A 236 6.39 -10.16 -18.24
C THR A 236 6.25 -9.04 -17.21
N LEU A 237 7.09 -9.06 -16.18
CA LEU A 237 7.11 -8.09 -15.08
C LEU A 237 8.47 -7.41 -14.95
N LEU A 238 8.52 -6.30 -14.21
CA LEU A 238 9.76 -5.62 -13.87
C LEU A 238 10.21 -5.99 -12.47
N ARG A 239 11.51 -6.19 -12.24
CA ARG A 239 12.07 -6.33 -10.90
C ARG A 239 13.06 -5.20 -10.65
N VAL A 240 12.77 -4.39 -9.64
CA VAL A 240 13.58 -3.25 -9.23
C VAL A 240 14.69 -3.70 -8.31
N HIS A 241 15.87 -3.15 -8.53
CA HIS A 241 17.04 -3.29 -7.68
C HIS A 241 17.51 -1.91 -7.23
N SER A 242 18.15 -1.87 -6.07
CA SER A 242 18.85 -0.70 -5.53
C SER A 242 20.34 -0.97 -5.38
N ARG A 243 21.16 0.08 -5.48
CA ARG A 243 22.59 0.03 -5.13
C ARG A 243 22.81 0.20 -3.64
#